data_AF-A0A382B8R0-F1
#
_entry.id   AF-A0A382B8R0-F1
#
_cell.length_a   1.000
_cell.length_b   1.000
_cell.length_c   1.000
_cell.angle_alpha   90.00
_cell.angle_beta   90.00
_cell.angle_gamma   90.00
#
_symmetry.space_group_name_H-M   'P 1'
#
loop_
_entity.id
_entity.type
_entity.pdbx_description
1 polymer ?
#
loop_
_entity_poly.entity_id
_entity_poly.type
_entity_poly.pdbx_seq_one_letter_code
_entity_poly.pdbx_strand_id
1 'polypeptide(L)'
;VEDIKNEIEVLRTRVMKYEHKYPEPNYTKQLKELINKPPPAHKISLKNGSIIKGTIEKDKLDYLLVDTDVGKLTINKSDIENIDDLILPTPDVVFIGHGQEEVFETYRLYTGKVINQGSRRGDFVRVIYNLWGENTQLIRSDSSFVEGTQVIYRSGIVTDTVLEPNQSAQFEVQIFIPDSIKISYITRDVRWALFD
;
A
#
# COMPACT_ATOMS: atom_id res chain seq x y z
N VAL A 1 10.04 -63.06 31.35
CA VAL A 1 10.27 -62.79 29.91
C VAL A 1 9.15 -61.95 29.33
N GLU A 2 7.90 -62.20 29.71
CA GLU A 2 6.74 -61.41 29.27
C GLU A 2 6.73 -59.96 29.81
N ASP A 3 7.06 -59.77 31.10
CA ASP A 3 7.11 -58.42 31.70
C ASP A 3 8.14 -57.50 31.04
N ILE A 4 9.28 -58.06 30.63
CA ILE A 4 10.34 -57.31 29.94
C ILE A 4 9.87 -56.87 28.55
N LYS A 5 9.07 -57.69 27.87
CA LYS A 5 8.50 -57.32 26.56
C LYS A 5 7.49 -56.17 26.70
N ASN A 6 6.66 -56.22 27.74
CA ASN A 6 5.70 -55.15 28.04
C ASN A 6 6.40 -53.83 28.38
N GLU A 7 7.47 -53.87 29.19
CA GLU A 7 8.27 -52.67 29.49
C GLU A 7 8.93 -52.08 28.23
N ILE A 8 9.44 -52.93 27.33
CA ILE A 8 10.04 -52.48 26.07
C ILE A 8 9.00 -51.82 25.15
N GLU A 9 7.77 -52.33 25.07
CA GLU A 9 6.71 -51.68 24.30
C GLU A 9 6.31 -50.33 24.88
N VAL A 10 6.12 -50.25 26.19
CA VAL A 10 5.77 -48.99 26.87
C VAL A 10 6.88 -47.94 26.65
N LEU A 11 8.14 -48.35 26.74
CA LEU A 11 9.28 -47.49 26.47
C LEU A 11 9.32 -47.04 25.01
N ARG A 12 9.07 -47.93 24.04
CA ARG A 12 8.98 -47.58 22.62
C ARG A 12 7.87 -46.57 22.36
N THR A 13 6.68 -46.76 22.91
CA THR A 13 5.57 -45.80 22.75
C THR A 13 5.91 -44.45 23.35
N ARG A 14 6.60 -44.43 24.50
CA ARG A 14 7.02 -43.19 25.17
C ARG A 14 8.10 -42.46 24.37
N VAL A 15 9.10 -43.18 23.86
CA VAL A 15 10.14 -42.62 23.00
C VAL A 15 9.54 -42.07 21.70
N MET A 16 8.62 -42.79 21.05
CA MET A 16 7.93 -42.29 19.85
C MET A 16 7.12 -41.01 20.09
N LYS A 17 6.54 -40.85 21.29
CA LYS A 17 5.88 -39.59 21.71
C LYS A 17 6.88 -38.46 21.97
N TYR A 18 8.08 -38.76 22.50
CA TYR A 18 9.13 -37.77 22.74
C TYR A 18 9.86 -37.35 21.45
N GLU A 19 10.01 -38.26 20.47
CA GLU A 19 10.62 -37.97 19.17
C GLU A 19 9.68 -37.25 18.20
N HIS A 20 8.36 -37.30 18.44
CA HIS A 20 7.39 -36.45 17.76
C HIS A 20 7.55 -34.99 18.20
N LYS A 21 8.57 -34.33 17.66
CA LYS A 21 8.64 -32.86 17.62
C LYS A 21 7.51 -32.38 16.71
N TYR A 22 6.40 -31.93 17.31
CA TYR A 22 5.46 -31.09 16.58
C TYR A 22 6.27 -29.95 15.94
N PRO A 23 6.10 -29.66 14.64
CA PRO A 23 6.76 -28.50 14.04
C PRO A 23 6.35 -27.29 14.87
N GLU A 24 7.33 -26.66 15.53
CA GLU A 24 7.02 -25.50 16.35
C GLU A 24 6.32 -24.46 15.48
N PRO A 25 5.13 -23.98 15.87
CA PRO A 25 4.44 -22.97 15.11
C PRO A 25 5.35 -21.74 15.06
N ASN A 26 5.75 -21.35 13.85
CA ASN A 26 6.54 -20.15 13.65
C ASN A 26 5.64 -18.93 13.90
N TYR A 27 5.61 -18.50 15.16
CA TYR A 27 4.81 -17.37 15.62
C TYR A 27 5.10 -16.10 14.82
N THR A 28 6.36 -15.87 14.41
CA THR A 28 6.73 -14.72 13.57
C THR A 28 6.01 -14.74 12.22
N LYS A 29 5.86 -15.91 11.60
CA LYS A 29 5.12 -16.06 10.34
C LYS A 29 3.63 -15.78 10.54
N GLN A 30 3.03 -16.32 11.60
CA GLN A 30 1.61 -16.14 11.91
C GLN A 30 1.28 -14.67 12.26
N LEU A 31 2.12 -14.00 13.06
CA LEU A 31 1.99 -12.58 13.34
C LEU A 31 2.11 -11.72 12.07
N LYS A 32 3.03 -12.07 11.17
CA LYS A 32 3.18 -11.37 9.88
C LYS A 32 1.93 -11.51 9.00
N GLU A 33 1.29 -12.68 8.99
CA GLU A 33 0.04 -12.91 8.25
C GLU A 33 -1.13 -12.10 8.83
N LEU A 34 -1.16 -11.87 10.15
CA LEU A 34 -2.15 -11.00 10.80
C LEU A 34 -1.93 -9.51 10.51
N ILE A 35 -0.68 -9.06 10.42
CA ILE A 35 -0.33 -7.66 10.15
C ILE A 35 -0.50 -7.30 8.67
N ASN A 36 -0.13 -8.22 7.76
CA ASN A 36 -0.13 -7.97 6.32
C ASN A 36 -1.42 -8.45 5.62
N LYS A 37 -2.54 -8.55 6.34
CA LYS A 37 -3.78 -8.99 5.72
C LYS A 37 -4.20 -7.98 4.65
N PRO A 38 -4.40 -8.42 3.39
CA PRO A 38 -4.85 -7.52 2.35
C PRO A 38 -6.23 -6.96 2.74
N PRO A 39 -6.48 -5.69 2.44
CA PRO A 39 -7.76 -5.07 2.74
C PRO A 39 -8.91 -5.76 1.98
N PRO A 40 -10.15 -5.68 2.51
CA PRO A 40 -11.29 -6.37 1.91
C PRO A 40 -11.58 -5.86 0.50
N ALA A 41 -11.77 -6.78 -0.45
CA ALA A 41 -11.99 -6.44 -1.85
C ALA A 41 -13.48 -6.35 -2.26
N HIS A 42 -14.41 -6.84 -1.44
CA HIS A 42 -15.84 -6.92 -1.78
C HIS A 42 -16.71 -6.43 -0.63
N LYS A 43 -17.88 -5.88 -0.99
CA LYS A 43 -18.97 -5.51 -0.10
C LYS A 43 -20.20 -6.32 -0.49
N ILE A 44 -20.61 -7.22 0.41
CA ILE A 44 -21.73 -8.14 0.21
C ILE A 44 -22.92 -7.63 1.02
N SER A 45 -23.99 -7.27 0.34
CA SER A 45 -25.26 -6.87 0.96
C SER A 45 -26.19 -8.08 1.01
N LEU A 46 -26.67 -8.43 2.19
CA LEU A 46 -27.62 -9.53 2.41
C LEU A 46 -29.06 -9.01 2.37
N LYS A 47 -30.00 -9.87 2.00
CA LYS A 47 -31.44 -9.56 1.93
C LYS A 47 -32.07 -9.10 3.24
N ASN A 48 -31.41 -9.41 4.37
CA ASN A 48 -31.83 -8.96 5.70
C ASN A 48 -31.30 -7.55 6.05
N GLY A 49 -30.60 -6.87 5.12
CA GLY A 49 -30.01 -5.55 5.32
C GLY A 49 -28.59 -5.56 5.91
N SER A 50 -28.02 -6.73 6.25
CA SER A 50 -26.65 -6.82 6.76
C SER A 50 -25.63 -6.59 5.66
N ILE A 51 -24.52 -5.90 5.99
CA ILE A 51 -23.43 -5.64 5.05
C ILE A 51 -22.16 -6.32 5.57
N ILE A 52 -21.57 -7.17 4.74
CA ILE A 52 -20.33 -7.88 5.04
C ILE A 52 -19.23 -7.34 4.12
N LYS A 53 -18.12 -6.87 4.71
CA LYS A 53 -16.92 -6.47 3.96
C LYS A 53 -15.88 -7.59 4.07
N GLY A 54 -15.35 -8.03 2.94
CA GLY A 54 -14.39 -9.13 2.91
C GLY A 54 -13.88 -9.44 1.51
N THR A 55 -13.01 -10.43 1.41
CA THR A 55 -12.50 -10.92 0.13
C THR A 55 -13.06 -12.32 -0.13
N ILE A 56 -13.71 -12.52 -1.27
CA ILE A 56 -14.23 -13.84 -1.65
C ILE A 56 -13.04 -14.75 -1.97
N GLU A 57 -12.78 -15.75 -1.12
CA GLU A 57 -11.72 -16.74 -1.34
C GLU A 57 -12.19 -17.88 -2.24
N LYS A 58 -13.47 -18.28 -2.10
CA LYS A 58 -14.05 -19.36 -2.91
C LYS A 58 -15.47 -19.01 -3.31
N ASP A 59 -15.73 -19.17 -4.60
CA ASP A 59 -17.07 -19.13 -5.16
C ASP A 59 -17.53 -20.56 -5.49
N LYS A 60 -18.61 -21.01 -4.84
CA LYS A 60 -19.27 -22.29 -5.09
C LYS A 60 -20.70 -22.06 -5.56
N LEU A 61 -21.34 -23.11 -6.07
CA LEU A 61 -22.69 -23.03 -6.62
C LEU A 61 -23.70 -22.44 -5.62
N ASP A 62 -23.65 -22.88 -4.36
CA ASP A 62 -24.66 -22.53 -3.36
C ASP A 62 -24.18 -21.51 -2.31
N TYR A 63 -22.86 -21.38 -2.12
CA TYR A 63 -22.28 -20.52 -1.08
C TYR A 63 -20.97 -19.86 -1.53
N LEU A 64 -20.62 -18.78 -0.82
CA LEU A 64 -19.35 -18.10 -0.90
C LEU A 64 -18.56 -18.31 0.38
N LEU A 65 -17.26 -18.56 0.27
CA LEU A 65 -16.33 -18.47 1.39
C LEU A 65 -15.66 -17.10 1.34
N VAL A 66 -15.90 -16.28 2.36
CA VAL A 66 -15.47 -14.88 2.42
C VAL A 66 -14.55 -14.69 3.60
N ASP A 67 -13.33 -14.19 3.35
CA ASP A 67 -12.40 -13.82 4.39
C ASP A 67 -12.66 -12.37 4.83
N THR A 68 -12.95 -12.19 6.11
CA THR A 68 -13.28 -10.88 6.72
C THR A 68 -12.29 -10.55 7.84
N ASP A 69 -12.29 -9.32 8.35
CA ASP A 69 -11.38 -8.91 9.44
C ASP A 69 -11.59 -9.73 10.72
N VAL A 70 -12.78 -10.30 10.92
CA VAL A 70 -13.12 -11.15 12.07
C VAL A 70 -12.94 -12.66 11.80
N GLY A 71 -12.54 -13.03 10.58
CA GLY A 71 -12.29 -14.42 10.18
C GLY A 71 -13.04 -14.84 8.91
N LYS A 72 -13.03 -16.15 8.62
CA LYS A 72 -13.67 -16.71 7.43
C LYS A 72 -15.15 -17.00 7.68
N LEU A 73 -16.01 -16.46 6.82
CA LEU A 73 -17.45 -16.64 6.86
C LEU A 73 -17.92 -17.42 5.63
N THR A 74 -18.86 -18.33 5.85
CA THR A 74 -19.58 -19.01 4.76
C THR A 74 -20.94 -18.33 4.59
N ILE A 75 -21.23 -17.84 3.39
CA ILE A 75 -22.47 -17.09 3.08
C ILE A 75 -23.23 -17.82 1.99
N ASN A 76 -24.50 -18.15 2.21
CA ASN A 76 -25.33 -18.75 1.17
C ASN A 76 -25.72 -17.71 0.13
N LYS A 77 -25.64 -18.06 -1.15
CA LYS A 77 -26.04 -17.14 -2.24
C LYS A 77 -27.53 -16.81 -2.24
N SER A 78 -28.36 -17.67 -1.66
CA SER A 78 -29.79 -17.40 -1.45
C SER A 78 -30.06 -16.16 -0.60
N ASP A 79 -29.12 -15.83 0.29
CA ASP A 79 -29.27 -14.78 1.29
C ASP A 79 -28.64 -13.46 0.83
N ILE A 80 -27.90 -13.48 -0.29
CA ILE A 80 -27.24 -12.32 -0.89
C ILE A 80 -28.26 -11.53 -1.72
N GLU A 81 -28.23 -10.22 -1.54
CA GLU A 81 -28.95 -9.25 -2.36
C GLU A 81 -28.05 -8.71 -3.47
N ASN A 82 -26.85 -8.24 -3.13
CA ASN A 82 -25.88 -7.70 -4.07
C ASN A 82 -24.43 -7.90 -3.58
N ILE A 83 -23.49 -8.00 -4.51
CA ILE A 83 -22.04 -8.01 -4.28
C ILE A 83 -21.44 -6.86 -5.09
N ASP A 84 -20.91 -5.86 -4.39
CA ASP A 84 -20.18 -4.76 -5.00
C ASP A 84 -18.67 -4.95 -4.79
N ASP A 85 -17.87 -4.56 -5.77
CA ASP A 85 -16.42 -4.46 -5.58
C ASP A 85 -16.10 -3.29 -4.63
N LEU A 86 -15.38 -3.58 -3.55
CA LEU A 86 -14.88 -2.56 -2.63
C LEU A 86 -13.61 -1.96 -3.21
N ILE A 87 -13.78 -0.96 -4.08
CA ILE A 87 -12.66 -0.14 -4.54
C ILE A 87 -12.22 0.71 -3.35
N LEU A 88 -11.08 0.36 -2.76
CA LEU A 88 -10.51 1.16 -1.68
C LEU A 88 -10.17 2.53 -2.24
N PRO A 89 -10.54 3.59 -1.53
CA PRO A 89 -10.21 4.92 -1.99
C PRO A 89 -8.69 5.07 -1.94
N THR A 90 -8.08 5.33 -3.09
CA THR A 90 -6.65 5.56 -3.23
C THR A 90 -6.41 6.98 -3.75
N PRO A 91 -5.33 7.65 -3.33
CA PRO A 91 -4.88 8.86 -3.97
C PRO A 91 -4.32 8.51 -5.35
N ASP A 92 -4.52 9.43 -6.28
CA ASP A 92 -3.93 9.36 -7.61
C ASP A 92 -3.47 10.76 -7.98
N VAL A 93 -2.20 11.06 -7.70
CA VAL A 93 -1.64 12.39 -7.92
C VAL A 93 -0.97 12.41 -9.29
N VAL A 94 -1.43 13.32 -10.14
CA VAL A 94 -0.93 13.47 -11.51
C VAL A 94 -0.53 14.91 -11.82
N PHE A 95 0.42 15.08 -12.73
CA PHE A 95 0.85 16.41 -13.20
C PHE A 95 -0.21 17.06 -14.08
N ILE A 96 -0.45 18.35 -13.86
CA ILE A 96 -1.24 19.19 -14.76
C ILE A 96 -0.29 19.81 -15.78
N GLY A 97 -0.26 19.23 -16.98
CA GLY A 97 0.56 19.73 -18.09
C GLY A 97 2.07 19.45 -17.94
N HIS A 98 2.87 20.23 -18.66
CA HIS A 98 4.32 19.98 -18.81
C HIS A 98 5.19 20.72 -17.78
N GLY A 99 4.60 21.61 -16.97
CA GLY A 99 5.36 22.52 -16.10
C GLY A 99 6.11 23.59 -16.88
N GLN A 100 6.87 24.42 -16.16
CA GLN A 100 7.76 25.44 -16.71
C GLN A 100 9.19 25.18 -16.22
N GLU A 101 10.16 25.48 -17.07
CA GLU A 101 11.60 25.41 -16.75
C GLU A 101 12.20 26.81 -16.91
N GLU A 102 12.90 27.26 -15.88
CA GLU A 102 13.75 28.45 -15.92
C GLU A 102 15.19 28.05 -15.62
N VAL A 103 16.13 28.49 -16.46
CA VAL A 103 17.55 28.12 -16.35
C VAL A 103 18.33 29.34 -15.87
N PHE A 104 19.02 29.18 -14.74
CA PHE A 104 19.92 30.16 -14.16
C PHE A 104 21.36 29.64 -14.22
N GLU A 105 22.34 30.51 -13.96
CA GLU A 105 23.77 30.14 -14.02
C GLU A 105 24.14 28.99 -13.09
N THR A 106 23.49 28.91 -11.92
CA THR A 106 23.85 27.98 -10.84
C THR A 106 22.76 26.94 -10.52
N TYR A 107 21.55 27.11 -11.05
CA TYR A 107 20.43 26.20 -10.81
C TYR A 107 19.40 26.25 -11.94
N ARG A 108 18.53 25.24 -11.97
CA ARG A 108 17.32 25.23 -12.79
C ARG A 108 16.11 25.20 -11.87
N LEU A 109 15.09 25.96 -12.22
CA LEU A 109 13.84 26.04 -11.49
C LEU A 109 12.74 25.36 -12.31
N TYR A 110 12.04 24.42 -11.69
CA TYR A 110 10.90 23.74 -12.29
C TYR A 110 9.64 24.05 -11.50
N THR A 111 8.68 24.70 -12.15
CA THR A 111 7.39 25.04 -11.53
C THR A 111 6.25 24.34 -12.26
N GLY A 112 5.16 24.09 -11.55
CA GLY A 112 3.98 23.47 -12.13
C GLY A 112 2.89 23.19 -11.13
N LYS A 113 1.91 22.39 -11.56
CA LYS A 113 0.80 21.94 -10.71
C LYS A 113 0.64 20.44 -10.78
N VAL A 114 0.18 19.86 -9.68
CA VAL A 114 -0.34 18.51 -9.61
C VAL A 114 -1.78 18.53 -9.12
N ILE A 115 -2.55 17.49 -9.42
CA ILE A 115 -3.92 17.29 -8.94
C ILE A 115 -4.06 15.87 -8.43
N ASN A 116 -4.76 15.72 -7.30
CA ASN A 116 -5.19 14.40 -6.84
C ASN A 116 -6.54 14.07 -7.50
N GLN A 117 -6.53 13.21 -8.52
CA GLN A 117 -7.72 12.67 -9.19
C GLN A 117 -8.26 11.40 -8.51
N GLY A 118 -7.56 10.93 -7.47
CA GLY A 118 -7.98 9.80 -6.67
C GLY A 118 -9.15 10.12 -5.75
N SER A 119 -9.70 9.08 -5.13
CA SER A 119 -10.83 9.17 -4.21
C SER A 119 -10.41 9.23 -2.73
N ARG A 120 -9.10 9.27 -2.45
CA ARG A 120 -8.53 9.48 -1.11
C ARG A 120 -7.48 10.57 -1.11
N ARG A 121 -7.34 11.23 0.04
CA ARG A 121 -6.29 12.17 0.36
C ARG A 121 -4.89 11.56 0.21
N GLY A 122 -4.00 12.24 -0.51
CA GLY A 122 -2.58 11.92 -0.56
C GLY A 122 -1.81 12.73 0.48
N ASP A 123 -1.03 12.06 1.32
CA ASP A 123 -0.23 12.70 2.37
C ASP A 123 1.23 12.86 1.92
N PHE A 124 1.90 13.92 2.39
CA PHE A 124 3.32 14.19 2.07
C PHE A 124 3.64 14.14 0.57
N VAL A 125 2.82 14.81 -0.23
CA VAL A 125 2.94 14.77 -1.69
C VAL A 125 4.22 15.49 -2.11
N ARG A 126 5.09 14.76 -2.81
CA ARG A 126 6.42 15.19 -3.22
C ARG A 126 6.62 14.99 -4.71
N VAL A 127 7.08 16.02 -5.39
CA VAL A 127 7.45 16.00 -6.80
C VAL A 127 8.95 15.83 -6.93
N ILE A 128 9.38 14.97 -7.86
CA ILE A 128 10.77 14.62 -8.10
C ILE A 128 11.10 14.89 -9.56
N TYR A 129 12.22 15.57 -9.80
CA TYR A 129 12.77 15.83 -11.12
C TYR A 129 14.11 15.12 -11.26
N ASN A 130 14.28 14.40 -12.36
CA ASN A 130 15.51 13.70 -12.70
C ASN A 130 16.04 14.23 -14.03
N LEU A 131 17.30 14.67 -14.01
CA LEU A 131 18.00 15.30 -15.13
C LEU A 131 18.97 14.27 -15.71
N TRP A 132 18.82 13.95 -16.99
CA TRP A 132 19.57 12.88 -17.64
C TRP A 132 20.48 13.41 -18.76
N GLY A 133 21.64 12.77 -18.90
CA GLY A 133 22.55 12.99 -20.02
C GLY A 133 22.25 12.05 -21.21
N GLU A 134 23.02 12.22 -22.29
CA GLU A 134 22.76 11.54 -23.58
C GLU A 134 22.80 10.01 -23.44
N ASN A 135 23.67 9.49 -22.57
CA ASN A 135 23.85 8.06 -22.33
C ASN A 135 22.91 7.50 -21.25
N THR A 136 21.77 8.14 -20.98
CA THR A 136 20.84 7.75 -19.90
C THR A 136 21.45 7.77 -18.50
N GLN A 137 22.52 8.54 -18.32
CA GLN A 137 23.17 8.74 -17.02
C GLN A 137 22.42 9.80 -16.21
N LEU A 138 22.08 9.49 -14.95
CA LEU A 138 21.48 10.46 -14.05
C LEU A 138 22.52 11.53 -13.69
N ILE A 139 22.33 12.75 -14.17
CA ILE A 139 23.21 13.89 -13.88
C ILE A 139 22.91 14.42 -12.49
N ARG A 140 21.62 14.66 -12.23
CA ARG A 140 21.14 15.17 -10.94
C ARG A 140 19.67 14.82 -10.73
N SER A 141 19.28 14.68 -9.48
CA SER A 141 17.90 14.51 -9.06
C SER A 141 17.67 15.39 -7.85
N ASP A 142 16.53 16.08 -7.83
CA ASP A 142 16.05 16.77 -6.64
C ASP A 142 14.53 16.75 -6.61
N SER A 143 13.97 17.25 -5.53
CA SER A 143 12.55 17.12 -5.26
C SER A 143 12.07 18.13 -4.23
N SER A 144 10.80 18.47 -4.33
CA SER A 144 10.14 19.42 -3.43
C SER A 144 8.76 18.93 -3.07
N PHE A 145 8.26 19.35 -1.92
CA PHE A 145 6.87 19.12 -1.56
C PHE A 145 5.96 20.11 -2.26
N VAL A 146 4.70 19.73 -2.43
CA VAL A 146 3.68 20.59 -3.02
C VAL A 146 3.13 21.56 -1.97
N GLU A 147 2.65 22.71 -2.42
CA GLU A 147 1.91 23.68 -1.59
C GLU A 147 0.44 23.22 -1.45
N GLY A 148 0.23 22.30 -0.51
CA GLY A 148 -1.05 21.64 -0.27
C GLY A 148 -1.84 22.20 0.90
N THR A 149 -2.71 21.35 1.46
CA THR A 149 -3.52 21.65 2.64
C THR A 149 -2.76 21.37 3.92
N GLN A 150 -2.97 22.20 4.94
CA GLN A 150 -2.42 21.96 6.28
C GLN A 150 -3.23 20.88 7.03
N VAL A 151 -2.53 19.87 7.55
CA VAL A 151 -3.10 18.79 8.37
C VAL A 151 -2.24 18.58 9.61
N ILE A 152 -2.92 18.34 10.74
CA ILE A 152 -2.32 17.94 12.02
C ILE A 152 -2.69 16.48 12.28
N TYR A 153 -1.71 15.58 12.24
CA TYR A 153 -1.93 14.16 12.52
C TYR A 153 -2.04 13.89 14.02
N ARG A 154 -2.59 12.74 14.40
CA ARG A 154 -2.68 12.29 15.80
C ARG A 154 -1.32 12.17 16.48
N SER A 155 -0.25 11.95 15.70
CA SER A 155 1.13 11.95 16.17
C SER A 155 1.64 13.34 16.58
N GLY A 156 0.89 14.41 16.29
CA GLY A 156 1.30 15.80 16.48
C GLY A 156 2.11 16.39 15.33
N ILE A 157 2.38 15.60 14.27
CA ILE A 157 3.04 16.11 13.06
C ILE A 157 2.10 17.07 12.34
N VAL A 158 2.60 18.25 12.00
CA VAL A 158 1.92 19.24 11.18
C VAL A 158 2.59 19.28 9.81
N THR A 159 1.81 19.22 8.76
CA THR A 159 2.28 19.29 7.36
C THR A 159 1.33 20.19 6.57
N ASP A 160 1.84 20.83 5.52
CA ASP A 160 1.12 21.64 4.54
C ASP A 160 1.24 21.09 3.12
N THR A 161 1.52 19.79 3.01
CA THR A 161 1.89 19.11 1.75
C THR A 161 0.87 18.07 1.31
N VAL A 162 -0.37 18.21 1.80
CA VAL A 162 -1.45 17.25 1.60
C VAL A 162 -2.34 17.66 0.44
N LEU A 163 -2.82 16.67 -0.33
CA LEU A 163 -3.80 16.89 -1.40
C LEU A 163 -5.07 16.09 -1.16
N GLU A 164 -6.17 16.80 -0.92
CA GLU A 164 -7.51 16.20 -0.88
C GLU A 164 -7.96 15.75 -2.28
N PRO A 165 -8.94 14.84 -2.38
CA PRO A 165 -9.55 14.46 -3.66
C PRO A 165 -10.02 15.69 -4.46
N ASN A 166 -9.66 15.73 -5.74
CA ASN A 166 -9.90 16.82 -6.69
C ASN A 166 -9.18 18.14 -6.37
N GLN A 167 -8.29 18.17 -5.38
CA GLN A 167 -7.48 19.34 -5.08
C GLN A 167 -6.24 19.39 -5.97
N SER A 168 -5.90 20.58 -6.45
CA SER A 168 -4.63 20.86 -7.11
C SER A 168 -3.71 21.71 -6.24
N ALA A 169 -2.40 21.47 -6.32
CA ALA A 169 -1.37 22.24 -5.63
C ALA A 169 -0.26 22.65 -6.60
N GLN A 170 0.42 23.75 -6.29
CA GLN A 170 1.62 24.18 -6.98
C GLN A 170 2.84 23.47 -6.40
N PHE A 171 3.89 23.34 -7.20
CA PHE A 171 5.20 22.88 -6.75
C PHE A 171 6.28 23.75 -7.37
N GLU A 172 7.39 23.84 -6.66
CA GLU A 172 8.61 24.49 -7.10
C GLU A 172 9.80 23.59 -6.73
N VAL A 173 10.50 23.06 -7.75
CA VAL A 173 11.69 22.22 -7.58
C VAL A 173 12.90 22.98 -8.11
N GLN A 174 13.81 23.34 -7.21
CA GLN A 174 15.07 23.96 -7.54
C GLN A 174 16.18 22.90 -7.57
N ILE A 175 16.91 22.81 -8.68
CA ILE A 175 18.04 21.87 -8.83
C ILE A 175 19.30 22.64 -9.12
N PHE A 176 20.23 22.66 -8.15
CA PHE A 176 21.53 23.29 -8.33
C PHE A 176 22.35 22.54 -9.37
N ILE A 177 22.66 23.16 -10.48
CA ILE A 177 23.48 22.60 -11.54
C ILE A 177 24.09 23.75 -12.35
N PRO A 178 25.40 23.76 -12.63
CA PRO A 178 25.99 24.74 -13.52
C PRO A 178 25.37 24.67 -14.92
N ASP A 179 25.17 25.83 -15.54
CA ASP A 179 24.64 25.97 -16.90
C ASP A 179 25.50 25.25 -17.96
N SER A 180 26.80 25.08 -17.70
CA SER A 180 27.76 24.38 -18.56
C SER A 180 27.44 22.89 -18.75
N ILE A 181 26.62 22.30 -17.88
CA ILE A 181 26.26 20.88 -17.97
C ILE A 181 25.08 20.71 -18.94
N LYS A 182 25.34 20.00 -20.04
CA LYS A 182 24.32 19.68 -21.04
C LYS A 182 23.37 18.59 -20.53
N ILE A 183 22.08 18.92 -20.49
CA ILE A 183 20.99 18.00 -20.15
C ILE A 183 20.32 17.57 -21.45
N SER A 184 20.04 16.28 -21.58
CA SER A 184 19.44 15.69 -22.77
C SER A 184 17.93 15.54 -22.63
N TYR A 185 17.46 15.03 -21.50
CA TYR A 185 16.04 14.90 -21.21
C TYR A 185 15.78 14.89 -19.70
N ILE A 186 14.51 15.11 -19.35
CA ILE A 186 14.04 15.21 -17.97
C ILE A 186 12.94 14.18 -17.76
N THR A 187 12.96 13.49 -16.63
CA THR A 187 11.82 12.69 -16.17
C THR A 187 11.29 13.23 -14.85
N ARG A 188 9.97 13.10 -14.67
CA ARG A 188 9.24 13.61 -13.52
C ARG A 188 8.52 12.46 -12.84
N ASP A 189 8.54 12.45 -11.53
CA ASP A 189 7.84 11.47 -10.69
C ASP A 189 7.11 12.23 -9.57
N VAL A 190 6.00 11.68 -9.09
CA VAL A 190 5.27 12.21 -7.95
C VAL A 190 4.99 11.09 -6.98
N ARG A 191 5.31 11.34 -5.71
CA ARG A 191 5.18 10.36 -4.63
C ARG A 191 4.29 10.91 -3.55
N TRP A 192 3.56 10.02 -2.92
CA TRP A 192 2.69 10.31 -1.79
C TRP A 192 2.73 9.14 -0.82
N ALA A 193 2.30 9.41 0.40
CA ALA A 193 2.10 8.43 1.45
C ALA A 193 0.60 8.35 1.82
N LEU A 194 0.27 7.36 2.62
CA LEU A 194 -1.03 7.20 3.25
C LEU A 194 -0.84 7.28 4.76
N PHE A 195 -1.43 8.29 5.39
CA PHE A 195 -1.45 8.45 6.84
C PHE A 195 -2.87 8.75 7.31
N ASP A 196 -3.29 8.07 8.37
CA ASP A 196 -4.59 8.22 9.03
C ASP A 196 -4.47 8.94 10.39
#